data_AF-A0A3N7ASJ1-F1
#
_entry.id   AF-A0A3N7ASJ1-F1
#
_cell.length_a   1.000
_cell.length_b   1.000
_cell.length_c   1.000
_cell.angle_alpha   90.00
_cell.angle_beta   90.00
_cell.angle_gamma   90.00
#
_symmetry.space_group_name_H-M   'P 1'
#
loop_
_entity.id
_entity.type
_entity.pdbx_description
1 polymer ?
#
loop_
_entity_poly.entity_id
_entity_poly.type
_entity_poly.pdbx_seq_one_letter_code
_entity_poly.pdbx_strand_id
1 'polypeptide(L)'
;MTPIALCSDDYAQNPGIDAGILQLLACGRLSAVSCFSTAPNWMRTAAPAIREYKGQADIGLHFNLTEGFSQTRMPSLHAVILRSLLKGMNAEHLQQELERQLDAFEEGYGQAPDFIDGHQHVHQLPGVRQIVLQVIKRRYAGKQIWVRNTVPANPAWRGKPQILKYLGGQKLAAGLHVSGIKTNHGFAGVYGFDRTDYGNCFKDWLAAAQPGMLIMCHPATEVYPDDEIARQRVVEYNFFRSQEYLDLLAAARLKLARLSSIA
;
A
#
# COMPACT_ATOMS: atom_id res chain seq x y z
N MET A 1 -3.31 -11.55 21.66
CA MET A 1 -2.52 -10.57 20.88
C MET A 1 -3.43 -9.90 19.86
N THR A 2 -3.40 -8.57 19.79
CA THR A 2 -4.23 -7.79 18.84
C THR A 2 -3.66 -7.93 17.43
N PRO A 3 -4.47 -8.34 16.43
CA PRO A 3 -3.99 -8.50 15.07
C PRO A 3 -3.93 -7.14 14.35
N ILE A 4 -2.76 -6.81 13.81
CA ILE A 4 -2.55 -5.67 12.91
C ILE A 4 -1.97 -6.17 11.59
N ALA A 5 -2.04 -5.35 10.55
CA ALA A 5 -1.37 -5.59 9.30
C ALA A 5 -0.22 -4.61 9.07
N LEU A 6 0.86 -5.13 8.48
CA LEU A 6 2.01 -4.34 8.04
C LEU A 6 2.18 -4.57 6.54
N CYS A 7 1.94 -3.52 5.76
CA CYS A 7 1.99 -3.53 4.31
C CYS A 7 3.24 -2.84 3.81
N SER A 8 4.04 -3.56 3.02
CA SER A 8 5.11 -2.95 2.25
C SER A 8 4.59 -2.49 0.90
N ASP A 9 4.86 -1.24 0.57
CA ASP A 9 4.48 -0.66 -0.73
C ASP A 9 5.62 -0.76 -1.75
N ASP A 10 5.28 -0.48 -3.02
CA ASP A 10 6.19 -0.35 -4.16
C ASP A 10 6.89 -1.63 -4.66
N TYR A 11 6.37 -2.82 -4.37
CA TYR A 11 6.94 -4.04 -4.94
C TYR A 11 6.91 -4.03 -6.47
N ALA A 12 7.98 -4.54 -7.10
CA ALA A 12 8.32 -4.48 -8.52
C ALA A 12 8.85 -3.13 -9.04
N GLN A 13 8.98 -2.08 -8.20
CA GLN A 13 9.52 -0.79 -8.66
C GLN A 13 11.01 -0.88 -9.00
N ASN A 14 11.82 -1.51 -8.16
CA ASN A 14 13.24 -1.75 -8.42
C ASN A 14 13.77 -2.99 -7.66
N PRO A 15 14.94 -3.54 -8.06
CA PRO A 15 15.49 -4.77 -7.48
C PRO A 15 15.77 -4.70 -5.97
N GLY A 16 16.15 -3.52 -5.44
CA GLY A 16 16.45 -3.35 -4.02
C GLY A 16 15.20 -3.42 -3.15
N ILE A 17 14.08 -2.88 -3.64
CA ILE A 17 12.76 -3.00 -3.00
C ILE A 17 12.31 -4.47 -3.07
N ASP A 18 12.40 -5.10 -4.25
CA ASP A 18 11.99 -6.49 -4.45
C ASP A 18 12.71 -7.43 -3.48
N ALA A 19 14.04 -7.33 -3.41
CA ALA A 19 14.86 -8.13 -2.52
C ALA A 19 14.52 -7.88 -1.05
N GLY A 20 14.28 -6.62 -0.67
CA GLY A 20 13.95 -6.24 0.70
C GLY A 20 12.63 -6.85 1.17
N ILE A 21 11.59 -6.72 0.34
CA ILE A 21 10.26 -7.25 0.62
C ILE A 21 10.27 -8.77 0.70
N LEU A 22 10.89 -9.45 -0.26
CA LEU A 22 10.93 -10.92 -0.27
C LEU A 22 11.67 -11.47 0.95
N GLN A 23 12.80 -10.86 1.35
CA GLN A 23 13.52 -11.27 2.56
C GLN A 23 12.70 -11.05 3.83
N LEU A 24 11.99 -9.92 3.93
CA LEU A 24 11.13 -9.62 5.07
C LEU A 24 9.92 -10.57 5.14
N LEU A 25 9.33 -10.94 3.99
CA LEU A 25 8.31 -11.98 3.92
C LEU A 25 8.84 -13.34 4.36
N ALA A 26 10.02 -13.77 3.87
CA ALA A 26 10.65 -15.03 4.29
C ALA A 26 10.87 -15.10 5.81
N CYS A 27 11.13 -13.98 6.45
CA CYS A 27 11.27 -13.88 7.91
C CYS A 27 9.96 -13.62 8.67
N GLY A 28 8.80 -13.61 7.99
CA GLY A 28 7.49 -13.36 8.61
C GLY A 28 7.33 -11.94 9.18
N ARG A 29 8.02 -10.95 8.60
CA ARG A 29 8.05 -9.55 9.05
C ARG A 29 6.98 -8.66 8.43
N LEU A 30 6.26 -9.16 7.43
CA LEU A 30 5.22 -8.45 6.71
C LEU A 30 3.96 -9.31 6.62
N SER A 31 2.80 -8.68 6.50
CA SER A 31 1.53 -9.40 6.27
C SER A 31 0.72 -8.89 5.09
N ALA A 32 1.21 -7.86 4.40
CA ALA A 32 0.69 -7.42 3.12
C ALA A 32 1.80 -6.83 2.24
N VAL A 33 1.62 -6.90 0.92
CA VAL A 33 2.50 -6.27 -0.08
C VAL A 33 1.64 -5.69 -1.21
N SER A 34 1.88 -4.43 -1.58
CA SER A 34 1.25 -3.82 -2.76
C SER A 34 2.24 -3.79 -3.93
N CYS A 35 1.78 -4.18 -5.11
CA CYS A 35 2.63 -4.44 -6.27
C CYS A 35 2.29 -3.55 -7.47
N PHE A 36 3.33 -3.05 -8.14
CA PHE A 36 3.23 -2.43 -9.45
C PHE A 36 3.13 -3.50 -10.55
N SER A 37 1.92 -3.87 -10.92
CA SER A 37 1.67 -4.92 -11.92
C SER A 37 2.10 -4.58 -13.35
N THR A 38 2.40 -3.32 -13.62
CA THR A 38 2.86 -2.88 -14.94
C THR A 38 4.31 -2.45 -14.93
N ALA A 39 5.05 -2.78 -13.86
CA ALA A 39 6.48 -2.61 -13.83
C ALA A 39 7.16 -3.55 -14.85
N PRO A 40 8.29 -3.16 -15.45
CA PRO A 40 8.93 -3.90 -16.54
C PRO A 40 9.27 -5.36 -16.21
N ASN A 41 9.58 -5.62 -14.94
CA ASN A 41 9.99 -6.93 -14.45
C ASN A 41 8.84 -7.73 -13.81
N TRP A 42 7.62 -7.20 -13.78
CA TRP A 42 6.48 -7.84 -13.13
C TRP A 42 6.26 -9.27 -13.63
N MET A 43 6.03 -9.45 -14.94
CA MET A 43 5.75 -10.76 -15.53
C MET A 43 6.93 -11.73 -15.43
N ARG A 44 8.16 -11.23 -15.55
CA ARG A 44 9.35 -12.07 -15.70
C ARG A 44 9.89 -12.56 -14.35
N THR A 45 9.90 -11.71 -13.33
CA THR A 45 10.58 -12.02 -12.06
C THR A 45 9.76 -11.69 -10.83
N ALA A 46 9.12 -10.52 -10.76
CA ALA A 46 8.49 -10.06 -9.52
C ALA A 46 7.22 -10.86 -9.19
N ALA A 47 6.33 -11.05 -10.16
CA ALA A 47 5.08 -11.78 -9.93
C ALA A 47 5.31 -13.28 -9.62
N PRO A 48 6.21 -14.01 -10.30
CA PRO A 48 6.58 -15.37 -9.90
C PRO A 48 7.11 -15.45 -8.47
N ALA A 49 8.00 -14.53 -8.07
CA ALA A 49 8.61 -14.56 -6.74
C ALA A 49 7.60 -14.24 -5.62
N ILE A 50 6.76 -13.21 -5.78
CA ILE A 50 5.77 -12.86 -4.74
C ILE A 50 4.66 -13.91 -4.61
N ARG A 51 4.39 -14.69 -5.67
CA ARG A 51 3.41 -15.79 -5.66
C ARG A 51 3.77 -16.88 -4.66
N GLU A 52 5.05 -17.10 -4.38
CA GLU A 52 5.52 -18.08 -3.38
C GLU A 52 5.01 -17.77 -1.96
N TYR A 53 4.63 -16.51 -1.69
CA TYR A 53 4.14 -16.04 -0.39
C TYR A 53 2.60 -15.95 -0.32
N LYS A 54 1.90 -16.50 -1.32
CA LYS A 54 0.44 -16.58 -1.32
C LYS A 54 -0.06 -17.29 -0.05
N GLY A 55 -1.01 -16.66 0.64
CA GLY A 55 -1.60 -17.17 1.88
C GLY A 55 -0.80 -16.85 3.14
N GLN A 56 0.46 -16.42 3.01
CA GLN A 56 1.24 -15.85 4.11
C GLN A 56 0.99 -14.35 4.26
N ALA A 57 0.96 -13.61 3.15
CA ALA A 57 0.63 -12.19 3.11
C ALA A 57 -0.54 -11.92 2.14
N ASP A 58 -1.25 -10.81 2.35
CA ASP A 58 -2.17 -10.28 1.35
C ASP A 58 -1.37 -9.61 0.24
N ILE A 59 -1.58 -10.01 -1.01
CA ILE A 59 -0.87 -9.45 -2.17
C ILE A 59 -1.86 -8.63 -2.99
N GLY A 60 -1.59 -7.34 -3.12
CA GLY A 60 -2.52 -6.37 -3.70
C GLY A 60 -1.96 -5.57 -4.86
N LEU A 61 -2.86 -4.92 -5.59
CA LEU A 61 -2.49 -3.95 -6.63
C LEU A 61 -2.13 -2.61 -5.99
N HIS A 62 -0.94 -2.10 -6.32
CA HIS A 62 -0.54 -0.73 -6.04
C HIS A 62 -0.91 0.19 -7.20
N PHE A 63 -2.15 0.68 -7.21
CA PHE A 63 -2.67 1.41 -8.37
C PHE A 63 -1.87 2.68 -8.64
N ASN A 64 -1.33 2.79 -9.85
CA ASN A 64 -0.34 3.79 -10.19
C ASN A 64 -0.86 4.78 -11.24
N LEU A 65 -0.58 6.07 -11.04
CA LEU A 65 -0.86 7.13 -12.02
C LEU A 65 0.32 8.10 -12.21
N THR A 66 1.45 7.85 -11.55
CA THR A 66 2.54 8.84 -11.40
C THR A 66 3.94 8.26 -11.58
N GLU A 67 4.14 6.96 -11.39
CA GLU A 67 5.42 6.27 -11.62
C GLU A 67 5.50 5.74 -13.07
N GLY A 68 6.61 6.01 -13.75
CA GLY A 68 6.86 5.62 -15.13
C GLY A 68 7.93 4.55 -15.32
N PHE A 69 8.50 4.04 -14.22
CA PHE A 69 9.57 3.04 -14.16
C PHE A 69 10.78 3.41 -15.01
N SER A 70 11.11 4.71 -15.07
CA SER A 70 12.14 5.29 -15.94
C SER A 70 11.96 5.02 -17.45
N GLN A 71 10.81 4.53 -17.88
CA GLN A 71 10.50 4.19 -19.27
C GLN A 71 9.48 5.14 -19.90
N THR A 72 8.54 5.64 -19.09
CA THR A 72 7.46 6.50 -19.56
C THR A 72 7.43 7.79 -18.75
N ARG A 73 7.24 8.93 -19.41
CA ARG A 73 7.01 10.19 -18.70
C ARG A 73 5.59 10.20 -18.15
N MET A 74 5.48 10.20 -16.83
CA MET A 74 4.20 10.26 -16.13
C MET A 74 3.93 11.67 -15.57
N PRO A 75 2.66 12.05 -15.35
CA PRO A 75 2.33 13.30 -14.68
C PRO A 75 2.83 13.28 -13.23
N SER A 76 3.25 14.43 -12.72
CA SER A 76 3.61 14.55 -11.30
C SER A 76 2.39 14.37 -10.39
N LEU A 77 2.61 13.97 -9.14
CA LEU A 77 1.56 13.87 -8.13
C LEU A 77 0.73 15.15 -8.02
N HIS A 78 1.39 16.31 -8.00
CA HIS A 78 0.73 17.62 -7.97
C HIS A 78 -0.22 17.81 -9.15
N ALA A 79 0.19 17.43 -10.36
CA ALA A 79 -0.66 17.51 -11.54
C ALA A 79 -1.88 16.57 -11.45
N VAL A 80 -1.69 15.34 -10.96
CA VAL A 80 -2.78 14.38 -10.75
C VAL A 80 -3.78 14.88 -9.71
N ILE A 81 -3.30 15.40 -8.57
CA ILE A 81 -4.14 15.99 -7.52
C ILE A 81 -4.96 17.16 -8.09
N LEU A 82 -4.30 18.10 -8.79
CA LEU A 82 -4.98 19.28 -9.34
C LEU A 82 -6.07 18.89 -10.35
N ARG A 83 -5.76 17.98 -11.29
CA ARG A 83 -6.73 17.46 -12.26
C ARG A 83 -7.90 16.77 -11.58
N SER A 84 -7.64 15.98 -10.55
CA SER A 84 -8.68 15.32 -9.76
C SER A 84 -9.62 16.31 -9.07
N LEU A 85 -9.07 17.33 -8.40
CA LEU A 85 -9.87 18.34 -7.69
C LEU A 85 -10.71 19.19 -8.64
N LEU A 86 -10.18 19.49 -9.84
CA LEU A 86 -10.88 20.25 -10.88
C LEU A 86 -11.85 19.39 -11.72
N LYS A 87 -12.08 18.12 -11.35
CA LYS A 87 -12.91 17.16 -12.12
C LYS A 87 -12.43 16.96 -13.57
N GLY A 88 -11.15 17.20 -13.83
CA GLY A 88 -10.52 17.05 -15.14
C GLY A 88 -10.02 15.64 -15.44
N MET A 89 -10.33 14.66 -14.60
CA MET A 89 -9.97 13.27 -14.84
C MET A 89 -11.00 12.61 -15.77
N ASN A 90 -10.55 12.13 -16.93
CA ASN A 90 -11.41 11.34 -17.82
C ASN A 90 -11.71 9.99 -17.15
N ALA A 91 -12.98 9.75 -16.85
CA ALA A 91 -13.47 8.55 -16.17
C ALA A 91 -13.20 7.28 -16.98
N GLU A 92 -13.36 7.33 -18.29
CA GLU A 92 -13.13 6.21 -19.19
C GLU A 92 -11.65 5.83 -19.22
N HIS A 93 -10.75 6.81 -19.39
CA HIS A 93 -9.30 6.55 -19.34
C HIS A 93 -8.85 6.02 -17.98
N LEU A 94 -9.39 6.54 -16.87
CA LEU A 94 -9.09 6.01 -15.54
C LEU A 94 -9.56 4.57 -15.37
N GLN A 95 -10.74 4.25 -15.87
CA GLN A 95 -11.27 2.89 -15.84
C GLN A 95 -10.40 1.94 -16.68
N GLN A 96 -10.06 2.34 -17.90
CA GLN A 96 -9.19 1.57 -18.79
C GLN A 96 -7.82 1.34 -18.15
N GLU A 97 -7.24 2.34 -17.50
CA GLU A 97 -5.93 2.21 -16.85
C GLU A 97 -5.98 1.32 -15.61
N LEU A 98 -7.01 1.43 -14.78
CA LEU A 98 -7.19 0.53 -13.64
C LEU A 98 -7.40 -0.92 -14.11
N GLU A 99 -8.26 -1.15 -15.11
CA GLU A 99 -8.49 -2.47 -15.69
C GLU A 99 -7.21 -3.05 -16.29
N ARG A 100 -6.42 -2.26 -17.04
CA ARG A 100 -5.13 -2.67 -17.59
C ARG A 100 -4.14 -3.11 -16.52
N GLN A 101 -4.08 -2.39 -15.39
CA GLN A 101 -3.23 -2.76 -14.26
C GLN A 101 -3.75 -4.01 -13.54
N LEU A 102 -5.07 -4.19 -13.42
CA LEU A 102 -5.66 -5.40 -12.85
C LEU A 102 -5.46 -6.63 -13.76
N ASP A 103 -5.60 -6.47 -15.07
CA ASP A 103 -5.31 -7.51 -16.06
C ASP A 103 -3.85 -7.98 -15.94
N ALA A 104 -2.90 -7.05 -15.96
CA ALA A 104 -1.48 -7.37 -15.79
C ALA A 104 -1.19 -8.02 -14.42
N PHE A 105 -1.88 -7.57 -13.36
CA PHE A 105 -1.76 -8.17 -12.04
C PHE A 105 -2.22 -9.63 -12.06
N GLU A 106 -3.42 -9.88 -12.59
CA GLU A 106 -4.01 -11.23 -12.65
C GLU A 106 -3.23 -12.16 -13.56
N GLU A 107 -2.72 -11.67 -14.69
CA GLU A 107 -1.87 -12.43 -15.61
C GLU A 107 -0.56 -12.84 -14.92
N GLY A 108 0.12 -11.89 -14.25
CA GLY A 108 1.40 -12.13 -13.59
C GLY A 108 1.28 -12.88 -12.28
N TYR A 109 0.28 -12.60 -11.44
CA TYR A 109 0.10 -13.21 -10.13
C TYR A 109 -0.76 -14.49 -10.18
N GLY A 110 -1.62 -14.64 -11.19
CA GLY A 110 -2.46 -15.82 -11.42
C GLY A 110 -3.79 -15.82 -10.67
N GLN A 111 -4.14 -14.74 -9.95
CA GLN A 111 -5.44 -14.56 -9.31
C GLN A 111 -5.76 -13.07 -9.11
N ALA A 112 -7.00 -12.79 -8.70
CA ALA A 112 -7.41 -11.45 -8.27
C ALA A 112 -6.55 -10.98 -7.08
N PRO A 113 -6.28 -9.67 -6.97
CA PRO A 113 -5.55 -9.12 -5.83
C PRO A 113 -6.34 -9.32 -4.53
N ASP A 114 -5.68 -9.53 -3.40
CA ASP A 114 -6.35 -9.54 -2.09
C ASP A 114 -6.86 -8.13 -1.73
N PHE A 115 -6.19 -7.10 -2.26
CA PHE A 115 -6.55 -5.70 -2.02
C PHE A 115 -6.10 -4.72 -3.10
N ILE A 116 -6.65 -3.51 -3.03
CA ILE A 116 -6.22 -2.38 -3.84
C ILE A 116 -5.87 -1.19 -2.94
N ASP A 117 -4.73 -0.58 -3.19
CA ASP A 117 -4.38 0.76 -2.74
C ASP A 117 -3.88 1.59 -3.92
N GLY A 118 -3.17 2.68 -3.66
CA GLY A 118 -2.61 3.49 -4.73
C GLY A 118 -1.26 4.07 -4.36
N HIS A 119 -0.36 4.11 -5.33
CA HIS A 119 0.91 4.81 -5.21
C HIS A 119 0.66 6.29 -4.92
N GLN A 120 1.37 6.83 -3.94
CA GLN A 120 1.13 8.18 -3.41
C GLN A 120 -0.34 8.41 -2.99
N HIS A 121 -1.06 7.32 -2.70
CA HIS A 121 -2.46 7.27 -2.32
C HIS A 121 -3.43 7.89 -3.34
N VAL A 122 -3.14 7.78 -4.65
CA VAL A 122 -4.00 8.33 -5.71
C VAL A 122 -5.41 7.72 -5.75
N HIS A 123 -5.58 6.49 -5.25
CA HIS A 123 -6.84 5.75 -5.26
C HIS A 123 -7.98 6.43 -4.48
N GLN A 124 -7.67 7.31 -3.53
CA GLN A 124 -8.67 8.05 -2.74
C GLN A 124 -9.17 9.33 -3.42
N LEU A 125 -8.46 9.81 -4.44
CA LEU A 125 -8.69 11.10 -5.06
C LEU A 125 -10.09 11.18 -5.72
N PRO A 126 -10.72 12.37 -5.78
CA PRO A 126 -11.94 12.58 -6.56
C PRO A 126 -11.86 12.07 -8.00
N GLY A 127 -12.92 11.43 -8.47
CA GLY A 127 -12.95 10.73 -9.76
C GLY A 127 -12.34 9.34 -9.66
N VAL A 128 -11.13 9.21 -9.12
CA VAL A 128 -10.41 7.94 -9.01
C VAL A 128 -11.13 6.97 -8.07
N ARG A 129 -11.49 7.40 -6.86
CA ARG A 129 -12.16 6.51 -5.88
C ARG A 129 -13.47 5.94 -6.42
N GLN A 130 -14.21 6.68 -7.23
CA GLN A 130 -15.45 6.19 -7.82
C GLN A 130 -15.19 5.05 -8.81
N ILE A 131 -14.17 5.23 -9.65
CA ILE A 131 -13.74 4.20 -10.60
C ILE A 131 -13.26 2.95 -9.87
N VAL A 132 -12.44 3.08 -8.81
CA VAL A 132 -11.98 1.94 -8.00
C VAL A 132 -13.17 1.16 -7.44
N LEU A 133 -14.13 1.85 -6.79
CA LEU A 133 -15.31 1.19 -6.21
C LEU A 133 -16.19 0.51 -7.28
N GLN A 134 -16.37 1.15 -8.44
CA GLN A 134 -17.16 0.61 -9.55
C GLN A 134 -16.51 -0.63 -10.17
N VAL A 135 -15.21 -0.55 -10.44
CA VAL A 135 -14.43 -1.65 -11.03
C VAL A 135 -14.41 -2.85 -10.08
N ILE A 136 -14.14 -2.65 -8.78
CA ILE A 136 -14.16 -3.76 -7.81
C ILE A 136 -15.52 -4.46 -7.80
N LYS A 137 -16.62 -3.70 -7.69
CA LYS A 137 -17.97 -4.28 -7.66
C LYS A 137 -18.29 -5.06 -8.93
N ARG A 138 -17.87 -4.55 -10.09
CA ARG A 138 -18.15 -5.16 -11.40
C ARG A 138 -17.26 -6.39 -11.64
N ARG A 139 -15.95 -6.23 -11.54
CA ARG A 139 -14.94 -7.24 -11.93
C ARG A 139 -14.83 -8.38 -10.91
N TYR A 140 -15.03 -8.08 -9.64
CA TYR A 140 -14.82 -9.03 -8.54
C TYR A 140 -16.09 -9.35 -7.76
N ALA A 141 -17.23 -9.38 -8.44
CA ALA A 141 -18.51 -9.79 -7.85
C ALA A 141 -18.36 -11.17 -7.15
N GLY A 142 -18.69 -11.21 -5.85
CA GLY A 142 -18.58 -12.43 -5.03
C GLY A 142 -17.19 -12.72 -4.47
N LYS A 143 -16.15 -11.93 -4.80
CA LYS A 143 -14.83 -12.01 -4.17
C LYS A 143 -14.67 -10.87 -3.15
N GLN A 144 -13.96 -11.17 -2.06
CA GLN A 144 -13.67 -10.19 -1.02
C GLN A 144 -12.34 -9.52 -1.32
N ILE A 145 -12.37 -8.36 -1.95
CA ILE A 145 -11.20 -7.50 -2.19
C ILE A 145 -11.30 -6.32 -1.23
N TRP A 146 -10.30 -6.13 -0.37
CA TRP A 146 -10.30 -4.96 0.52
C TRP A 146 -9.62 -3.76 -0.14
N VAL A 147 -9.96 -2.55 0.29
CA VAL A 147 -9.32 -1.32 -0.20
C VAL A 147 -8.69 -0.57 0.94
N ARG A 148 -7.45 -0.10 0.76
CA ARG A 148 -6.77 0.72 1.77
C ARG A 148 -7.53 2.02 2.00
N ASN A 149 -7.88 2.28 3.24
CA ASN A 149 -8.29 3.59 3.73
C ASN A 149 -7.11 4.27 4.44
N THR A 150 -6.96 5.57 4.21
CA THR A 150 -5.86 6.41 4.71
C THR A 150 -6.26 7.28 5.91
N VAL A 151 -7.49 7.13 6.43
CA VAL A 151 -7.91 7.82 7.66
C VAL A 151 -6.99 7.39 8.82
N PRO A 152 -6.33 8.34 9.49
CA PRO A 152 -5.31 8.01 10.49
C PRO A 152 -5.92 7.26 11.68
N ALA A 153 -5.18 6.28 12.19
CA ALA A 153 -5.58 5.53 13.39
C ALA A 153 -5.70 6.42 14.63
N ASN A 154 -4.83 7.44 14.74
CA ASN A 154 -4.91 8.45 15.78
C ASN A 154 -5.29 9.83 15.19
N PRO A 155 -6.45 10.41 15.55
CA PRO A 155 -6.87 11.73 15.04
C PRO A 155 -6.00 12.89 15.55
N ALA A 156 -5.20 12.67 16.60
CA ALA A 156 -4.27 13.67 17.12
C ALA A 156 -3.03 13.85 16.24
N TRP A 157 -2.66 12.87 15.39
CA TRP A 157 -1.54 13.01 14.47
C TRP A 157 -1.77 14.18 13.51
N ARG A 158 -0.75 15.03 13.33
CA ARG A 158 -0.80 16.25 12.51
C ARG A 158 0.08 16.10 11.26
N GLY A 159 -0.03 17.05 10.32
CA GLY A 159 0.76 17.04 9.09
C GLY A 159 0.22 16.08 8.04
N LYS A 160 1.13 15.33 7.37
CA LYS A 160 0.80 14.43 6.24
C LYS A 160 -0.39 13.48 6.51
N PRO A 161 -0.55 12.83 7.68
CA PRO A 161 -1.73 12.01 7.96
C PRO A 161 -3.08 12.75 7.83
N GLN A 162 -3.16 14.02 8.26
CA GLN A 162 -4.38 14.82 8.11
C GLN A 162 -4.58 15.25 6.66
N ILE A 163 -3.50 15.57 5.93
CA ILE A 163 -3.58 15.88 4.51
C ILE A 163 -4.23 14.72 3.76
N LEU A 164 -3.79 13.48 3.98
CA LEU A 164 -4.38 12.30 3.34
C LEU A 164 -5.86 12.10 3.69
N LYS A 165 -6.19 12.24 4.99
CA LYS A 165 -7.56 12.17 5.48
C LYS A 165 -8.50 13.11 4.71
N TYR A 166 -8.10 14.37 4.55
CA TYR A 166 -8.93 15.39 3.91
C TYR A 166 -8.84 15.40 2.39
N LEU A 167 -7.73 14.96 1.81
CA LEU A 167 -7.53 14.86 0.36
C LEU A 167 -8.45 13.82 -0.28
N GLY A 168 -8.79 12.75 0.44
CA GLY A 168 -9.81 11.81 -0.01
C GLY A 168 -10.14 10.67 0.94
N GLY A 169 -9.32 10.42 1.97
CA GLY A 169 -9.49 9.29 2.88
C GLY A 169 -10.89 9.19 3.49
N GLN A 170 -11.44 10.29 4.03
CA GLN A 170 -12.79 10.27 4.62
C GLN A 170 -13.89 9.95 3.59
N LYS A 171 -13.78 10.49 2.38
CA LYS A 171 -14.77 10.27 1.32
C LYS A 171 -14.67 8.85 0.76
N LEU A 172 -13.45 8.32 0.66
CA LEU A 172 -13.23 6.91 0.31
C LEU A 172 -13.80 5.98 1.40
N ALA A 173 -13.52 6.24 2.68
CA ALA A 173 -14.05 5.47 3.81
C ALA A 173 -15.59 5.38 3.78
N ALA A 174 -16.26 6.52 3.57
CA ALA A 174 -17.71 6.56 3.44
C ALA A 174 -18.20 5.76 2.22
N GLY A 175 -17.53 5.88 1.08
CA GLY A 175 -17.86 5.14 -0.14
C GLY A 175 -17.67 3.62 0.00
N LEU A 176 -16.62 3.19 0.71
CA LEU A 176 -16.35 1.78 1.02
C LEU A 176 -17.44 1.19 1.91
N HIS A 177 -17.82 1.91 2.97
CA HIS A 177 -18.89 1.52 3.88
C HIS A 177 -20.24 1.36 3.13
N VAL A 178 -20.64 2.36 2.34
CA VAL A 178 -21.87 2.29 1.53
C VAL A 178 -21.82 1.14 0.51
N SER A 179 -20.62 0.79 0.06
CA SER A 179 -20.41 -0.26 -0.94
C SER A 179 -20.28 -1.67 -0.38
N GLY A 180 -20.22 -1.83 0.95
CA GLY A 180 -19.92 -3.11 1.60
C GLY A 180 -18.53 -3.67 1.25
N ILE A 181 -17.59 -2.81 0.80
CA ILE A 181 -16.22 -3.22 0.47
C ILE A 181 -15.38 -3.14 1.74
N LYS A 182 -14.68 -4.22 2.08
CA LYS A 182 -13.83 -4.31 3.26
C LYS A 182 -12.67 -3.30 3.21
N THR A 183 -12.23 -2.86 4.38
CA THR A 183 -11.14 -1.88 4.52
C THR A 183 -10.45 -2.02 5.87
N ASN A 184 -9.26 -1.45 6.01
CA ASN A 184 -8.54 -1.40 7.29
C ASN A 184 -9.18 -0.43 8.31
N HIS A 185 -8.95 -0.71 9.58
CA HIS A 185 -9.39 0.09 10.72
C HIS A 185 -8.29 1.04 11.20
N GLY A 186 -8.23 2.19 10.56
CA GLY A 186 -7.19 3.18 10.82
C GLY A 186 -5.89 2.87 10.07
N PHE A 187 -5.13 3.93 9.84
CA PHE A 187 -3.92 3.90 9.01
C PHE A 187 -2.75 4.60 9.70
N ALA A 188 -1.56 4.03 9.60
CA ALA A 188 -0.29 4.59 10.08
C ALA A 188 0.85 4.31 9.09
N GLY A 189 2.08 4.71 9.43
CA GLY A 189 3.23 4.63 8.54
C GLY A 189 3.42 5.88 7.66
N VAL A 190 2.66 6.95 7.91
CA VAL A 190 2.75 8.21 7.15
C VAL A 190 3.59 9.22 7.94
N TYR A 191 4.75 9.58 7.41
CA TYR A 191 5.70 10.49 8.06
C TYR A 191 6.58 11.23 7.03
N GLY A 192 7.62 11.92 7.49
CA GLY A 192 8.52 12.72 6.66
C GLY A 192 9.33 11.92 5.63
N PHE A 193 9.58 10.63 5.89
CA PHE A 193 10.55 9.78 5.19
C PHE A 193 12.01 10.22 5.35
N ASP A 194 12.33 10.79 6.51
CA ASP A 194 13.60 11.45 6.84
C ASP A 194 14.02 11.17 8.30
N ARG A 195 13.67 9.99 8.82
CA ARG A 195 13.82 9.62 10.23
C ARG A 195 14.78 8.45 10.40
N THR A 196 15.97 8.75 10.93
CA THR A 196 16.97 7.73 11.32
C THR A 196 16.51 6.88 12.50
N ASP A 197 15.77 7.47 13.43
CA ASP A 197 15.13 6.80 14.57
C ASP A 197 13.71 6.35 14.19
N TYR A 198 13.65 5.38 13.27
CA TYR A 198 12.40 4.82 12.78
C TYR A 198 11.68 3.98 13.86
N GLY A 199 12.43 3.36 14.78
CA GLY A 199 11.87 2.57 15.88
C GLY A 199 10.93 3.36 16.78
N ASN A 200 11.27 4.61 17.11
CA ASN A 200 10.35 5.48 17.86
C ASN A 200 9.09 5.87 17.06
N CYS A 201 9.21 6.12 15.75
CA CYS A 201 8.03 6.33 14.91
C CYS A 201 7.12 5.09 14.92
N PHE A 202 7.71 3.90 14.79
CA PHE A 202 6.97 2.65 14.80
C PHE A 202 6.27 2.41 16.15
N LYS A 203 6.98 2.62 17.27
CA LYS A 203 6.44 2.53 18.62
C LYS A 203 5.22 3.45 18.83
N ASP A 204 5.29 4.70 18.35
CA ASP A 204 4.17 5.64 18.42
C ASP A 204 2.95 5.15 17.62
N TRP A 205 3.17 4.47 16.48
CA TRP A 205 2.08 3.86 15.72
C TRP A 205 1.47 2.66 16.45
N LEU A 206 2.29 1.82 17.09
CA LEU A 206 1.79 0.68 17.87
C LEU A 206 0.95 1.12 19.09
N ALA A 207 1.22 2.31 19.66
CA ALA A 207 0.40 2.86 20.74
C ALA A 207 -1.06 3.16 20.31
N ALA A 208 -1.32 3.30 19.01
CA ALA A 208 -2.65 3.48 18.44
C ALA A 208 -3.25 2.17 17.88
N ALA A 209 -2.59 1.03 18.09
CA ALA A 209 -2.97 -0.25 17.49
C ALA A 209 -4.37 -0.73 17.93
N GLN A 210 -5.16 -1.13 16.95
CA GLN A 210 -6.46 -1.78 17.13
C GLN A 210 -6.62 -2.92 16.11
N PRO A 211 -7.51 -3.90 16.35
CA PRO A 211 -7.75 -4.98 15.41
C PRO A 211 -8.07 -4.46 14.00
N GLY A 212 -7.32 -4.93 13.00
CA GLY A 212 -7.51 -4.52 11.60
C GLY A 212 -6.84 -3.19 11.22
N MET A 213 -6.05 -2.59 12.10
CA MET A 213 -5.21 -1.44 11.74
C MET A 213 -4.14 -1.83 10.72
N LEU A 214 -3.87 -0.92 9.79
CA LEU A 214 -2.84 -1.07 8.77
C LEU A 214 -1.70 -0.06 9.00
N ILE A 215 -0.48 -0.56 9.01
CA ILE A 215 0.75 0.23 9.00
C ILE A 215 1.41 0.05 7.64
N MET A 216 1.78 1.15 6.99
CA MET A 216 2.52 1.16 5.73
C MET A 216 4.03 1.29 5.96
N CYS A 217 4.83 0.63 5.15
CA CYS A 217 6.29 0.79 5.10
C CYS A 217 6.85 0.70 3.68
N HIS A 218 8.12 1.08 3.52
CA HIS A 218 8.84 1.15 2.23
C HIS A 218 10.27 0.57 2.33
N PRO A 219 10.48 -0.66 2.82
CA PRO A 219 11.81 -1.25 2.93
C PRO A 219 12.49 -1.48 1.56
N ALA A 220 13.80 -1.25 1.50
CA ALA A 220 14.67 -1.68 0.40
C ALA A 220 16.05 -2.09 0.94
N THR A 221 16.73 -3.02 0.27
CA THR A 221 18.07 -3.49 0.69
C THR A 221 19.16 -2.46 0.47
N GLU A 222 18.97 -1.56 -0.48
CA GLU A 222 19.99 -0.61 -0.93
C GLU A 222 19.38 0.70 -1.41
N VAL A 223 20.23 1.73 -1.53
CA VAL A 223 19.84 3.03 -2.07
C VAL A 223 19.80 2.92 -3.59
N TYR A 224 18.61 3.06 -4.18
CA TYR A 224 18.46 3.09 -5.63
C TYR A 224 18.48 4.53 -6.16
N PRO A 225 19.16 4.82 -7.29
CA PRO A 225 19.09 6.14 -7.93
C PRO A 225 17.66 6.55 -8.28
N ASP A 226 17.39 7.85 -8.31
CA ASP A 226 16.11 8.45 -8.71
C ASP A 226 14.89 8.14 -7.81
N ASP A 227 15.08 7.42 -6.71
CA ASP A 227 14.07 7.24 -5.67
C ASP A 227 14.24 8.28 -4.55
N GLU A 228 13.26 9.18 -4.44
CA GLU A 228 13.25 10.32 -3.51
C GLU A 228 13.43 9.91 -2.04
N ILE A 229 13.03 8.69 -1.67
CA ILE A 229 13.10 8.19 -0.29
C ILE A 229 14.11 7.04 -0.11
N ALA A 230 14.98 6.79 -1.10
CA ALA A 230 15.88 5.63 -1.13
C ALA A 230 16.70 5.42 0.15
N ARG A 231 17.22 6.50 0.75
CA ARG A 231 17.97 6.41 2.03
C ARG A 231 17.09 5.91 3.17
N GLN A 232 15.86 6.40 3.24
CA GLN A 232 14.92 6.00 4.27
C GLN A 232 14.47 4.56 4.10
N ARG A 233 14.31 4.08 2.86
CA ARG A 233 13.96 2.68 2.59
C ARG A 233 14.93 1.69 3.23
N VAL A 234 16.23 2.00 3.19
CA VAL A 234 17.27 1.19 3.84
C VAL A 234 17.16 1.22 5.36
N VAL A 235 16.80 2.38 5.94
CA VAL A 235 16.53 2.50 7.40
C VAL A 235 15.34 1.62 7.79
N GLU A 236 14.23 1.71 7.06
CA GLU A 236 13.04 0.89 7.30
C GLU A 236 13.37 -0.61 7.20
N TYR A 237 14.06 -1.02 6.14
CA TYR A 237 14.47 -2.40 5.95
C TYR A 237 15.34 -2.94 7.10
N ASN A 238 16.35 -2.18 7.52
CA ASN A 238 17.20 -2.56 8.64
C ASN A 238 16.42 -2.66 9.95
N PHE A 239 15.47 -1.74 10.19
CA PHE A 239 14.58 -1.82 11.34
C PHE A 239 13.73 -3.08 11.34
N PHE A 240 13.04 -3.41 10.24
CA PHE A 240 12.16 -4.59 10.17
C PHE A 240 12.92 -5.92 10.24
N ARG A 241 14.22 -5.93 9.93
CA ARG A 241 15.09 -7.10 10.13
C ARG A 241 15.59 -7.25 11.57
N SER A 242 15.53 -6.19 12.36
CA SER A 242 16.15 -6.14 13.68
C SER A 242 15.38 -6.91 14.76
N GLN A 243 16.04 -7.16 15.89
CA GLN A 243 15.38 -7.68 17.10
C GLN A 243 14.49 -6.63 17.76
N GLU A 244 14.82 -5.35 17.63
CA GLU A 244 14.02 -4.24 18.17
C GLU A 244 12.58 -4.27 17.63
N TYR A 245 12.41 -4.54 16.33
CA TYR A 245 11.08 -4.70 15.73
C TYR A 245 10.24 -5.79 16.41
N LEU A 246 10.85 -6.95 16.69
CA LEU A 246 10.20 -8.06 17.39
C LEU A 246 9.85 -7.68 18.82
N ASP A 247 10.79 -7.05 19.52
CA ASP A 247 10.62 -6.65 20.92
C ASP A 247 9.49 -5.63 21.07
N LEU A 248 9.39 -4.67 20.13
CA LEU A 248 8.31 -3.68 20.10
C LEU A 248 6.93 -4.33 19.89
N LEU A 249 6.81 -5.27 18.95
CA LEU A 249 5.56 -6.01 18.75
C LEU A 249 5.17 -6.83 19.98
N ALA A 250 6.14 -7.54 20.58
CA ALA A 250 5.93 -8.35 21.77
C ALA A 250 5.51 -7.50 22.98
N ALA A 251 6.21 -6.39 23.21
CA ALA A 251 5.89 -5.44 24.28
C ALA A 251 4.49 -4.85 24.12
N ALA A 252 4.08 -4.52 22.89
CA ALA A 252 2.74 -4.04 22.58
C ALA A 252 1.67 -5.15 22.55
N ARG A 253 2.06 -6.43 22.73
CA ARG A 253 1.18 -7.62 22.64
C ARG A 253 0.42 -7.70 21.31
N LEU A 254 1.07 -7.27 20.23
CA LEU A 254 0.55 -7.27 18.87
C LEU A 254 1.05 -8.47 18.08
N LYS A 255 0.28 -8.89 17.08
CA LYS A 255 0.71 -9.89 16.10
C LYS A 255 0.38 -9.41 14.70
N LEU A 256 1.21 -9.78 13.73
CA LEU A 256 0.87 -9.58 12.32
C LEU A 256 -0.24 -10.55 11.90
N ALA A 257 -1.14 -10.07 11.06
CA ALA A 257 -2.15 -10.86 10.39
C ALA A 257 -2.45 -10.26 9.01
N ARG A 258 -2.91 -11.11 8.10
CA ARG A 258 -3.52 -10.69 6.84
C ARG A 258 -4.83 -9.96 7.14
N LEU A 259 -5.11 -8.85 6.45
CA LEU A 259 -6.38 -8.15 6.61
C LEU A 259 -7.55 -8.99 6.11
N SER A 260 -7.32 -9.73 5.03
CA SER A 260 -8.31 -10.67 4.47
C SER A 260 -8.75 -11.77 5.44
N SER A 261 -7.99 -12.04 6.52
CA SER A 261 -8.32 -13.07 7.51
C SER A 261 -8.88 -12.53 8.83
N ILE A 262 -8.92 -11.21 9.02
CA ILE A 262 -9.42 -10.56 10.26
C ILE A 262 -10.62 -9.64 10.03
N ALA A 263 -10.92 -9.32 8.77
CA ALA A 263 -12.06 -8.50 8.35
C ALA A 263 -13.23 -9.36 7.87
#